data_AF-A0A942XV19-F1
#
_entry.id   AF-A0A942XV19-F1
#
_cell.length_a   1.000
_cell.length_b   1.000
_cell.length_c   1.000
_cell.angle_alpha   90.00
_cell.angle_beta   90.00
_cell.angle_gamma   90.00
#
_symmetry.space_group_name_H-M   'P 1'
#
loop_
_entity.id
_entity.type
_entity.pdbx_description
1 polymer ?
#
loop_
_entity_poly.entity_id
_entity_poly.type
_entity_poly.pdbx_seq_one_letter_code
_entity_poly.pdbx_strand_id
1 'polypeptide(L)' 'DIHVRSALYVSIDTKRKVLDVVKKIGSEYMTATSCVENIVRQHLELYKDDINRIYKQKSTQSLI' A
#
# COMPACT_ATOMS: atom_id res chain seq x y z
N ASP A 1 4.57 2.33 -18.84
CA ASP A 1 4.03 1.02 -19.22
C ASP A 1 2.71 0.79 -18.49
N ILE A 2 1.61 0.61 -19.23
CA ILE A 2 0.26 0.48 -18.64
C ILE A 2 0.04 -0.99 -18.17
N HIS A 3 0.99 -1.90 -18.44
CA HIS A 3 0.90 -3.32 -18.15
C HIS A 3 1.43 -3.71 -16.76
N VAL A 4 1.77 -2.73 -15.90
CA VAL A 4 2.26 -2.97 -14.52
C VAL A 4 1.23 -2.56 -13.47
N ARG A 5 -0.08 -2.64 -13.76
CA ARG A 5 -1.14 -2.40 -12.77
C ARG A 5 -1.77 -3.71 -12.34
N SER A 6 -1.51 -4.09 -11.09
CA SER A 6 -2.13 -5.22 -10.41
C SER A 6 -3.30 -4.73 -9.56
N ALA A 7 -4.41 -5.48 -9.52
CA ALA A 7 -5.51 -5.17 -8.61
C ALA A 7 -5.21 -5.71 -7.20
N LEU A 8 -5.31 -4.84 -6.19
CA LEU A 8 -5.34 -5.23 -4.79
C LEU A 8 -6.78 -5.12 -4.29
N TYR A 9 -7.34 -6.24 -3.82
CA TYR A 9 -8.66 -6.28 -3.21
C TYR A 9 -8.54 -5.98 -1.71
N VAL A 10 -9.45 -5.14 -1.23
CA VAL A 10 -9.56 -4.77 0.18
C VAL A 10 -11.02 -4.88 0.61
N SER A 11 -11.27 -4.90 1.92
CA SER A 11 -12.63 -4.85 2.45
C SER A 11 -13.35 -3.57 2.03
N ILE A 12 -14.68 -3.63 1.99
CA ILE A 12 -15.53 -2.46 1.68
C ILE A 12 -15.23 -1.31 2.64
N ASP A 13 -15.01 -1.60 3.93
CA ASP A 13 -14.74 -0.59 4.94
C ASP A 13 -13.38 0.09 4.74
N THR A 14 -12.34 -0.67 4.37
CA THR A 14 -11.04 -0.09 4.00
C THR A 14 -11.17 0.80 2.77
N LYS A 15 -11.90 0.35 1.75
CA LYS A 15 -12.17 1.16 0.55
C LYS A 15 -12.87 2.49 0.91
N ARG A 16 -13.88 2.45 1.79
CA ARG A 16 -14.59 3.65 2.26
C ARG A 16 -13.65 4.61 2.99
N LYS A 17 -12.83 4.12 3.91
CA LYS A 17 -11.86 4.94 4.64
C LYS A 17 -10.88 5.63 3.69
N VAL A 18 -10.34 4.90 2.70
CA VAL A 18 -9.46 5.49 1.67
C VAL A 18 -10.17 6.59 0.90
N LEU A 19 -11.41 6.35 0.46
CA LEU A 19 -12.19 7.35 -0.26
C LEU A 19 -12.46 8.60 0.58
N ASP A 20 -12.72 8.44 1.88
CA ASP A 20 -12.91 9.56 2.80
C ASP A 20 -11.63 10.38 2.98
N VAL A 21 -10.45 9.73 3.03
CA VAL A 21 -9.17 10.43 3.05
C VAL A 21 -8.98 11.25 1.78
N VAL A 22 -9.17 10.64 0.60
CA VAL A 22 -9.06 11.36 -0.68
C VAL A 22 -10.00 12.56 -0.72
N LYS A 23 -11.25 12.41 -0.27
CA LYS A 23 -12.23 13.51 -0.24
C LYS A 23 -11.86 14.64 0.70
N LYS A 24 -11.25 14.33 1.85
CA LYS A 24 -11.00 15.31 2.92
C LYS A 24 -9.68 16.08 2.74
N ILE A 25 -8.64 15.41 2.25
CA ILE A 25 -7.28 15.99 2.18
C ILE A 25 -6.64 15.89 0.81
N GLY A 26 -7.29 15.23 -0.15
CA GLY A 26 -6.79 15.14 -1.51
C GLY A 26 -6.95 16.45 -2.26
N SER A 27 -6.01 16.73 -3.17
CA SER A 27 -6.20 17.74 -4.21
C SER A 27 -7.18 17.23 -5.28
N GLU A 28 -7.60 18.13 -6.17
CA GLU A 28 -8.51 17.82 -7.29
C GLU A 28 -8.04 16.63 -8.16
N TYR A 29 -6.72 16.38 -8.19
CA TYR A 29 -6.10 15.33 -9.01
C TYR A 29 -5.78 14.04 -8.24
N MET A 30 -6.04 13.99 -6.93
CA MET A 30 -5.71 12.82 -6.11
C MET A 30 -6.73 11.71 -6.34
N THR A 31 -6.26 10.50 -6.66
CA THR A 31 -7.09 9.31 -6.83
C THR A 31 -6.98 8.37 -5.64
N ALA A 32 -8.00 7.54 -5.41
CA ALA A 32 -7.94 6.46 -4.42
C ALA A 32 -6.76 5.51 -4.69
N THR A 33 -6.50 5.19 -5.96
CA THR A 33 -5.38 4.35 -6.36
C THR A 33 -4.04 4.98 -5.99
N SER A 34 -3.81 6.25 -6.34
CA SER A 34 -2.56 6.94 -6.00
C SER A 34 -2.39 7.12 -4.48
N CYS A 35 -3.49 7.32 -3.74
CA CYS A 35 -3.49 7.35 -2.29
C CYS A 35 -3.03 6.03 -1.68
N VAL A 36 -3.67 4.92 -2.09
CA VAL A 36 -3.33 3.57 -1.62
C VAL A 36 -1.89 3.22 -1.98
N GLU A 37 -1.49 3.49 -3.23
CA GLU A 37 -0.14 3.23 -3.71
C GLU A 37 0.91 3.96 -2.86
N ASN A 38 0.67 5.23 -2.52
CA ASN A 38 1.58 6.00 -1.68
C ASN A 38 1.65 5.46 -0.24
N ILE A 39 0.49 5.17 0.36
CA ILE A 39 0.41 4.62 1.73
C ILE A 39 1.13 3.27 1.81
N VAL A 40 0.86 2.37 0.86
CA VAL A 40 1.47 1.03 0.82
C VAL A 40 2.97 1.13 0.64
N ARG A 41 3.45 1.96 -0.29
CA ARG A 41 4.89 2.17 -0.48
C ARG A 41 5.58 2.67 0.78
N GLN A 42 5.02 3.71 1.42
CA GLN A 42 5.57 4.26 2.65
C GLN A 42 5.55 3.21 3.77
N HIS A 43 4.48 2.43 3.88
CA HIS A 43 4.37 1.37 4.89
C HIS A 43 5.42 0.28 4.68
N LEU A 44 5.62 -0.18 3.44
CA LEU A 44 6.64 -1.18 3.13
C LEU A 44 8.04 -0.70 3.48
N GLU A 45 8.37 0.57 3.20
CA GLU A 45 9.66 1.14 3.56
C GLU A 45 9.83 1.26 5.09
N LEU A 46 8.84 1.81 5.79
CA LEU A 46 8.89 2.01 7.24
C LEU A 46 8.99 0.69 8.02
N TYR A 47 8.34 -0.38 7.54
CA TYR A 47 8.29 -1.67 8.22
C TYR A 47 9.16 -2.74 7.57
N LYS A 48 10.07 -2.35 6.66
CA LYS A 48 10.93 -3.27 5.90
C LYS A 48 11.68 -4.27 6.79
N ASP A 49 12.25 -3.80 7.89
CA ASP A 49 13.03 -4.65 8.80
C ASP A 49 12.17 -5.68 9.53
N ASP A 50 10.97 -5.28 9.99
CA ASP A 50 10.03 -6.18 10.64
C ASP A 50 9.49 -7.23 9.65
N ILE A 51 9.15 -6.80 8.44
CA ILE A 51 8.72 -7.69 7.35
C ILE A 51 9.83 -8.69 7.03
N ASN A 52 11.06 -8.23 6.88
CA ASN A 52 12.22 -9.08 6.62
C ASN A 52 12.53 -10.03 7.78
N ARG A 53 12.34 -9.61 9.04
CA ARG A 53 12.50 -10.48 10.22
C ARG A 53 11.50 -11.63 10.18
N ILE A 54 10.23 -11.35 9.91
CA ILE A 54 9.18 -12.38 9.80
C ILE A 54 9.49 -13.33 8.65
N TYR A 55 9.97 -12.82 7.51
CA TYR A 55 10.34 -13.66 6.38
C TYR A 55 11.57 -14.54 6.66
N LYS A 56 12.58 -14.00 7.36
CA LYS A 56 13.79 -14.74 7.73
C LYS A 56 13.55 -15.90 8.71
N GLN A 57 12.46 -15.85 9.48
CA GLN A 57 12.03 -17.00 10.28
C GLN A 57 11.57 -18.19 9.43
N LYS A 58 11.29 -17.97 8.13
CA LYS A 58 10.83 -18.97 7.18
C LYS A 58 11.80 -19.22 6.00
N SER A 59 12.87 -18.42 5.87
CA SER A 59 13.87 -18.49 4.77
C SER A 59 15.20 -17.84 5.21
N THR A 60 16.35 -18.19 4.62
CA THR A 60 17.65 -17.57 4.98
C THR A 60 17.90 -16.21 4.31
N GLN A 61 16.99 -15.73 3.45
CA GLN A 61 17.13 -14.48 2.69
C GLN A 61 16.13 -13.40 3.14
N SER A 62 16.37 -12.14 2.79
CA SER A 62 15.42 -11.02 2.93
C SER A 62 14.48 -10.94 1.72
N LEU A 63 13.24 -10.49 1.92
CA LEU A 63 12.20 -10.41 0.89
C LEU A 63 12.21 -9.08 0.13
N ILE A 64 12.43 -7.97 0.84
CA ILE A 64 12.36 -6.59 0.31
C ILE A 64 13.47 -5.70 0.87
#